data_AF-A0A9D0IEQ3-F1
#
_entry.id   AF-A0A9D0IEQ3-F1
#
_cell.length_a   1.000
_cell.length_b   1.000
_cell.length_c   1.000
_cell.angle_alpha   90.00
_cell.angle_beta   90.00
_cell.angle_gamma   90.00
#
_symmetry.space_group_name_H-M   'P 1'
#
loop_
_entity.id
_entity.type
_entity.pdbx_description
1 polymer ?
#
loop_
_entity_poly.entity_id
_entity_poly.type
_entity_poly.pdbx_seq_one_letter_code
_entity_poly.pdbx_strand_id
1 'polypeptide(L)'
;MDAVLDYAFLAILFPIIGLLLNAFLGDRWRERGVAWVACLASGAALVVSLLVFAALLGRPPEARLVERTLYPWISAGALQVPFALRLDPLSVTMMLVVTGVGTIIHIYAVGYMHGDPRFQRFFVYMNLFLASMLVLVMGNNYLVLFIGWELVGLCSYLLIGFWFEDLSKAAAARKAFVVNRIGDFGFLLGLFLLFVTFGTLEFGPIFEMAEQSATVALAGLTLPMRDVVTIITLLLFVGAVGKSAQIPLYVWLPDAM
;
A
#
# COMPACT_ATOMS: atom_id res chain seq x y z
N MET A 1 20.39 12.14 -13.42
CA MET A 1 19.26 11.18 -13.28
C MET A 1 18.95 10.91 -11.81
N ASP A 2 19.93 10.99 -10.90
CA ASP A 2 19.72 10.73 -9.47
C ASP A 2 18.73 11.67 -8.76
N ALA A 3 18.63 12.94 -9.18
CA ALA A 3 17.67 13.88 -8.62
C ALA A 3 16.21 13.38 -8.68
N VAL A 4 15.88 12.53 -9.67
CA VAL A 4 14.53 11.94 -9.79
C VAL A 4 14.18 11.10 -8.56
N LEU A 5 15.17 10.41 -7.97
CA LEU A 5 14.97 9.56 -6.79
C LEU A 5 14.57 10.40 -5.56
N ASP A 6 15.06 11.64 -5.48
CA ASP A 6 14.70 12.56 -4.40
C ASP A 6 13.24 13.04 -4.54
N TYR A 7 12.66 12.97 -5.73
CA TYR A 7 11.27 13.32 -6.03
C TYR A 7 10.35 12.10 -6.18
N ALA A 8 10.78 10.90 -5.78
CA ALA A 8 9.95 9.69 -5.92
C ALA A 8 8.61 9.80 -5.16
N PHE A 9 8.55 10.58 -4.08
CA PHE A 9 7.31 10.86 -3.33
C PHE A 9 6.21 11.50 -4.19
N LEU A 10 6.57 12.13 -5.32
CA LEU A 10 5.60 12.69 -6.26
C LEU A 10 4.68 11.63 -6.86
N ALA A 11 5.14 10.37 -6.97
CA ALA A 11 4.30 9.27 -7.40
C ALA A 11 3.08 9.10 -6.49
N ILE A 12 3.25 9.25 -5.17
CA ILE A 12 2.17 9.21 -4.18
C ILE A 12 1.39 10.53 -4.17
N LEU A 13 2.09 11.66 -4.30
CA LEU A 13 1.48 12.98 -4.17
C LEU A 13 0.52 13.31 -5.32
N PHE A 14 0.81 12.90 -6.56
CA PHE A 14 -0.06 13.21 -7.69
C PHE A 14 -1.48 12.62 -7.56
N PRO A 15 -1.65 11.32 -7.24
CA PRO A 15 -2.97 10.76 -6.92
C PRO A 15 -3.64 11.46 -5.73
N ILE A 16 -2.89 11.88 -4.71
CA ILE A 16 -3.43 12.68 -3.59
C ILE A 16 -3.94 14.04 -4.06
N ILE A 17 -3.20 14.76 -4.88
CA ILE A 17 -3.67 16.02 -5.44
C ILE A 17 -4.93 15.77 -6.29
N GLY A 18 -4.93 14.74 -7.13
CA GLY A 18 -6.09 14.37 -7.94
C GLY A 18 -7.33 14.04 -7.11
N LEU A 19 -7.17 13.28 -6.02
CA LEU A 19 -8.29 12.93 -5.12
C LEU A 19 -8.83 14.17 -4.39
N LEU A 20 -7.96 15.06 -3.89
CA LEU A 20 -8.38 16.27 -3.18
C LEU A 20 -9.08 17.25 -4.12
N LEU A 21 -8.54 17.45 -5.33
CA LEU A 21 -9.17 18.29 -6.35
C LEU A 21 -10.56 17.76 -6.71
N ASN A 22 -10.70 16.46 -6.97
CA ASN A 22 -12.00 15.87 -7.27
C ASN A 22 -12.94 15.87 -6.04
N ALA A 23 -12.44 15.71 -4.82
CA ALA A 23 -13.26 15.73 -3.62
C ALA A 23 -13.84 17.13 -3.31
N PHE A 24 -13.04 18.19 -3.45
CA PHE A 24 -13.44 19.54 -3.06
C PHE A 24 -13.95 20.42 -4.20
N LEU A 25 -13.48 20.18 -5.44
CA LEU A 25 -13.82 20.99 -6.61
C LEU A 25 -14.60 20.21 -7.67
N GLY A 26 -14.72 18.90 -7.53
CA GLY A 26 -15.38 18.03 -8.52
C GLY A 26 -16.85 18.39 -8.76
N ASP A 27 -17.58 18.82 -7.72
CA ASP A 27 -18.99 19.22 -7.82
C ASP A 27 -19.20 20.40 -8.79
N ARG A 28 -18.16 21.22 -9.00
CA ARG A 28 -18.19 22.38 -9.90
C ARG A 28 -17.87 22.00 -11.35
N TRP A 29 -17.42 20.77 -11.59
CA TRP A 29 -16.99 20.30 -12.89
C TRP A 29 -18.01 19.33 -13.47
N ARG A 30 -18.08 19.28 -14.80
CA ARG A 30 -18.76 18.16 -15.49
C ARG A 30 -17.90 16.91 -15.35
N GLU A 31 -18.48 15.73 -15.62
CA GLU A 31 -17.77 14.44 -15.60
C GLU A 31 -16.40 14.49 -16.28
N ARG A 32 -16.31 15.19 -17.43
CA ARG A 32 -15.07 15.36 -18.18
C ARG A 32 -13.95 16.00 -17.35
N GLY A 33 -14.24 17.01 -16.53
CA GLY A 33 -13.24 17.65 -15.68
C GLY A 33 -12.71 16.71 -14.60
N VAL A 34 -13.61 16.00 -13.93
CA VAL A 34 -13.27 15.00 -12.91
C VAL A 34 -12.43 13.86 -13.50
N ALA A 35 -12.83 13.38 -14.69
CA ALA A 35 -12.11 12.35 -15.43
C ALA A 35 -10.70 12.78 -15.81
N TRP A 36 -10.53 14.00 -16.34
CA TRP A 36 -9.21 14.54 -16.67
C TRP A 36 -8.31 14.62 -15.46
N VAL A 37 -8.79 15.18 -14.35
CA VAL A 37 -7.99 15.30 -13.12
C VAL A 37 -7.57 13.93 -12.59
N ALA A 38 -8.46 12.94 -12.61
CA ALA A 38 -8.12 11.59 -12.16
C ALA A 38 -7.13 10.86 -13.08
N CYS A 39 -7.34 10.94 -14.40
CA CYS A 39 -6.46 10.29 -15.37
C CYS A 39 -5.08 10.98 -15.45
N LEU A 40 -5.02 12.31 -15.33
CA LEU A 40 -3.75 13.04 -15.28
C LEU A 40 -2.99 12.75 -13.99
N ALA A 41 -3.67 12.61 -12.85
CA ALA A 41 -3.03 12.24 -11.60
C ALA A 41 -2.40 10.83 -11.65
N SER A 42 -3.13 9.84 -12.17
CA SER A 42 -2.58 8.48 -12.35
C SER A 42 -1.49 8.42 -13.42
N GLY A 43 -1.67 9.11 -14.55
CA GLY A 43 -0.65 9.22 -15.61
C GLY A 43 0.63 9.91 -15.14
N ALA A 44 0.53 10.97 -14.33
CA ALA A 44 1.69 11.64 -13.75
C ALA A 44 2.45 10.71 -12.78
N ALA A 45 1.75 9.92 -11.98
CA ALA A 45 2.36 8.89 -11.13
C ALA A 45 3.09 7.81 -11.95
N LEU A 46 2.53 7.41 -13.10
CA LEU A 46 3.19 6.50 -14.04
C LEU A 46 4.47 7.10 -14.62
N VAL A 47 4.45 8.37 -15.03
CA VAL A 47 5.65 9.08 -15.51
C VAL A 47 6.73 9.10 -14.43
N VAL A 48 6.40 9.45 -13.18
CA VAL A 48 7.38 9.40 -12.08
C VAL A 48 7.93 7.98 -11.90
N SER A 49 7.07 6.96 -11.93
CA SER A 49 7.49 5.56 -11.78
C SER A 49 8.44 5.10 -12.89
N LEU A 50 8.19 5.51 -14.14
CA LEU A 50 9.08 5.25 -15.28
C LEU A 50 10.42 5.97 -15.14
N LEU A 51 10.42 7.21 -14.65
CA LEU A 51 11.65 7.97 -14.42
C LEU A 51 12.49 7.36 -13.29
N VAL A 52 11.85 6.92 -12.20
CA VAL A 52 12.53 6.22 -11.08
C VAL A 52 13.11 4.89 -11.57
N PHE A 53 12.37 4.13 -12.40
CA PHE A 53 12.86 2.91 -13.03
C PHE A 53 14.08 3.16 -13.92
N ALA A 54 14.03 4.16 -14.81
CA ALA A 54 15.16 4.53 -15.64
C ALA A 54 16.39 4.94 -14.81
N ALA A 55 16.18 5.68 -13.71
CA ALA A 55 17.24 6.08 -12.79
C ALA A 55 17.90 4.87 -12.10
N LEU A 56 17.13 3.87 -11.64
CA LEU A 56 17.68 2.65 -11.04
C LEU A 56 18.38 1.74 -12.07
N LEU A 57 17.88 1.64 -13.31
CA LEU A 57 18.53 0.85 -14.35
C LEU A 57 19.94 1.36 -14.66
N GLY A 58 20.14 2.68 -14.64
CA GLY A 58 21.44 3.31 -14.85
C GLY A 58 22.45 3.08 -13.72
N ARG A 59 22.04 2.48 -12.59
CA ARG A 59 22.91 2.17 -11.45
C ARG A 59 23.42 0.73 -11.50
N PRO A 60 24.63 0.46 -10.98
CA PRO A 60 25.12 -0.91 -10.83
C PRO A 60 24.20 -1.70 -9.88
N PRO A 61 24.06 -3.03 -10.05
CA PRO A 61 23.10 -3.85 -9.29
C PRO A 61 23.14 -3.64 -7.78
N GLU A 62 24.34 -3.50 -7.21
CA GLU A 62 24.58 -3.31 -5.78
C GLU A 62 24.09 -1.95 -5.24
N ALA A 63 24.00 -0.92 -6.11
CA ALA A 63 23.58 0.43 -5.73
C ALA A 63 22.11 0.73 -6.08
N ARG A 64 21.33 -0.31 -6.43
CA ARG A 64 19.91 -0.17 -6.80
C ARG A 64 18.95 -0.13 -5.61
N LEU A 65 19.45 -0.29 -4.39
CA LEU A 65 18.69 0.01 -3.18
C LEU A 65 18.94 1.47 -2.79
N VAL A 66 17.89 2.28 -2.84
CA VAL A 66 17.94 3.69 -2.42
C VAL A 66 16.82 3.96 -1.44
N GLU A 67 17.19 4.44 -0.25
CA GLU A 67 16.24 4.85 0.76
C GLU A 67 16.22 6.39 0.87
N ARG A 68 15.01 6.92 1.08
CA ARG A 68 14.74 8.35 1.15
C ARG A 68 13.81 8.66 2.31
N THR A 69 14.38 9.18 3.38
CA THR A 69 13.60 9.67 4.52
C THR A 69 12.98 11.02 4.21
N LEU A 70 11.66 11.08 4.26
CA LEU A 70 10.92 12.32 4.05
C LEU A 70 10.87 13.14 5.35
N TYR A 71 10.49 12.49 6.46
CA TYR A 71 10.45 13.10 7.80
C TYR A 71 10.37 12.02 8.90
N PRO A 72 10.77 12.33 10.15
CA PRO A 72 10.53 11.45 11.29
C PRO A 72 9.03 11.41 11.60
N TRP A 73 8.42 10.22 11.61
CA TRP A 73 6.97 10.09 11.76
C TRP A 73 6.55 9.78 13.19
N ILE A 74 7.13 8.74 13.79
CA ILE A 74 6.86 8.36 15.19
C ILE A 74 8.18 8.37 15.95
N SER A 75 8.22 9.15 17.02
CA SER A 75 9.32 9.20 17.97
C SER A 75 8.77 9.08 19.39
N ALA A 76 8.79 7.85 19.92
CA ALA A 76 8.25 7.53 21.25
C ALA A 76 9.19 6.58 22.00
N GLY A 77 10.11 7.17 22.79
CA GLY A 77 11.14 6.40 23.51
C GLY A 77 12.04 5.63 22.54
N ALA A 78 12.08 4.30 22.70
CA ALA A 78 12.83 3.41 21.82
C ALA A 78 12.18 3.22 20.44
N LEU A 79 10.87 3.48 20.29
CA LEU A 79 10.19 3.38 19.01
C LEU A 79 10.52 4.61 18.15
N GLN A 80 11.34 4.41 17.14
CA GLN A 80 11.65 5.39 16.10
C GLN A 80 11.21 4.81 14.77
N VAL A 81 10.25 5.47 14.11
CA VAL A 81 9.77 5.06 12.78
C VAL A 81 9.82 6.27 11.86
N PRO A 82 10.72 6.29 10.86
CA PRO A 82 10.72 7.32 9.84
C PRO A 82 9.58 7.09 8.84
N PHE A 83 9.03 8.17 8.28
CA PHE A 83 8.32 8.06 7.01
C PHE A 83 9.36 8.13 5.90
N ALA A 84 9.78 6.97 5.42
CA ALA A 84 10.83 6.85 4.43
C ALA A 84 10.38 5.93 3.29
N LEU A 85 10.88 6.26 2.10
CA LEU A 85 10.60 5.54 0.87
C LEU A 85 11.78 4.64 0.53
N ARG A 86 11.49 3.37 0.25
CA ARG A 86 12.45 2.39 -0.25
C ARG A 86 12.24 2.21 -1.75
N LEU A 87 13.28 2.51 -2.52
CA LEU A 87 13.32 2.38 -3.96
C LEU A 87 14.34 1.29 -4.30
N ASP A 88 13.84 0.08 -4.53
CA ASP A 88 14.62 -1.06 -4.98
C ASP A 88 13.98 -1.70 -6.23
N PRO A 89 14.62 -2.70 -6.85
CA PRO A 89 14.06 -3.33 -8.05
C PRO A 89 12.66 -3.92 -7.85
N LEU A 90 12.33 -4.41 -6.65
CA LEU A 90 11.01 -4.96 -6.34
C LEU A 90 9.98 -3.83 -6.21
N SER A 91 10.25 -2.82 -5.39
CA SER A 91 9.36 -1.67 -5.19
C SER A 91 9.06 -0.96 -6.51
N VAL A 92 10.08 -0.74 -7.34
CA VAL A 92 9.87 -0.02 -8.62
C VAL A 92 9.15 -0.87 -9.65
N THR A 93 9.36 -2.19 -9.68
CA THR A 93 8.54 -3.08 -10.50
C THR A 93 7.08 -2.99 -10.09
N MET A 94 6.79 -2.99 -8.78
CA MET A 94 5.43 -2.85 -8.27
C MET A 94 4.84 -1.46 -8.55
N MET A 95 5.63 -0.38 -8.44
CA MET A 95 5.20 0.96 -8.84
C MET A 95 4.75 1.01 -10.30
N LEU A 96 5.51 0.39 -11.23
CA LEU A 96 5.15 0.33 -12.65
C LEU A 96 3.86 -0.47 -12.88
N VAL A 97 3.67 -1.60 -12.20
CA VAL A 97 2.44 -2.39 -12.30
C VAL A 97 1.25 -1.57 -11.77
N VAL A 98 1.38 -1.01 -10.57
CA VAL A 98 0.32 -0.23 -9.90
C VAL A 98 -0.08 0.98 -10.72
N THR A 99 0.88 1.78 -11.19
CA THR A 99 0.59 3.00 -11.95
C THR A 99 0.23 2.73 -13.41
N GLY A 100 0.85 1.73 -14.04
CA GLY A 100 0.59 1.35 -15.42
C GLY A 100 -0.82 0.76 -15.59
N VAL A 101 -1.10 -0.34 -14.88
CA VAL A 101 -2.44 -0.96 -14.88
C VAL A 101 -3.46 0.02 -14.30
N GLY A 102 -3.10 0.74 -13.23
CA GLY A 102 -3.96 1.76 -12.63
C GLY A 102 -4.40 2.82 -13.62
N THR A 103 -3.48 3.39 -14.41
CA THR A 103 -3.81 4.42 -15.42
C THR A 103 -4.73 3.87 -16.50
N ILE A 104 -4.50 2.63 -16.98
CA ILE A 104 -5.37 1.98 -17.97
C ILE A 104 -6.79 1.80 -17.41
N ILE A 105 -6.92 1.33 -16.16
CA ILE A 105 -8.22 1.19 -15.49
C ILE A 105 -8.90 2.55 -15.32
N HIS A 106 -8.16 3.62 -14.99
CA HIS A 106 -8.73 4.96 -14.88
C HIS A 106 -9.33 5.43 -16.21
N ILE A 107 -8.60 5.24 -17.32
CA ILE A 107 -9.08 5.62 -18.67
C ILE A 107 -10.33 4.80 -19.04
N TYR A 108 -10.31 3.49 -18.81
CA TYR A 108 -11.46 2.62 -19.04
C TYR A 108 -12.68 3.05 -18.21
N ALA A 109 -12.47 3.37 -16.93
CA ALA A 109 -13.52 3.76 -16.00
C ALA A 109 -14.27 5.03 -16.44
N VAL A 110 -13.65 5.92 -17.22
CA VAL A 110 -14.32 7.14 -17.74
C VAL A 110 -15.52 6.75 -18.62
N GLY A 111 -15.34 5.76 -19.50
CA GLY A 111 -16.43 5.27 -20.34
C GLY A 111 -17.41 4.40 -19.56
N TYR A 112 -16.90 3.52 -18.69
CA TYR A 112 -17.72 2.59 -17.92
C TYR A 112 -18.68 3.29 -16.94
N MET A 113 -18.22 4.37 -16.28
CA MET A 113 -19.02 5.11 -15.30
C MET A 113 -19.86 6.24 -15.91
N HIS A 114 -19.83 6.42 -17.23
CA HIS A 114 -20.51 7.55 -17.87
C HIS A 114 -22.01 7.58 -17.52
N GLY A 115 -22.49 8.73 -17.04
CA GLY A 115 -23.89 8.91 -16.63
C GLY A 115 -24.23 8.39 -15.23
N ASP A 116 -23.27 7.81 -14.48
CA ASP A 116 -23.50 7.45 -13.08
C ASP A 116 -23.56 8.72 -12.21
N PRO A 117 -24.60 8.90 -11.37
CA PRO A 117 -24.78 10.10 -10.56
C PRO A 117 -23.66 10.33 -9.53
N ARG A 118 -22.86 9.30 -9.22
CA ARG A 118 -21.75 9.33 -8.25
C ARG A 118 -20.38 9.22 -8.95
N PHE A 119 -20.29 9.61 -10.23
CA PHE A 119 -19.06 9.61 -11.03
C PHE A 119 -17.85 10.18 -10.29
N GLN A 120 -17.99 11.35 -9.68
CA GLN A 120 -16.91 12.01 -8.95
C GLN A 120 -16.40 11.18 -7.77
N ARG A 121 -17.32 10.62 -6.99
CA ARG A 121 -16.98 9.80 -5.82
C ARG A 121 -16.20 8.56 -6.22
N PHE A 122 -16.53 7.96 -7.36
CA PHE A 122 -15.80 6.82 -7.90
C PHE A 122 -14.33 7.18 -8.16
N PHE A 123 -14.07 8.28 -8.86
CA PHE A 123 -12.72 8.73 -9.17
C PHE A 123 -11.92 9.22 -7.96
N VAL A 124 -12.58 9.75 -6.92
CA VAL A 124 -11.94 10.01 -5.63
C VAL A 124 -11.44 8.71 -5.00
N TYR A 125 -12.27 7.66 -4.97
CA TYR A 125 -11.88 6.36 -4.42
C TYR A 125 -10.79 5.68 -5.24
N MET A 126 -10.82 5.80 -6.57
CA MET A 126 -9.79 5.26 -7.46
C MET A 126 -8.42 5.91 -7.23
N ASN A 127 -8.36 7.24 -7.12
CA ASN A 127 -7.10 7.93 -6.81
C ASN A 127 -6.62 7.64 -5.39
N LEU A 128 -7.53 7.51 -4.41
CA LEU A 128 -7.17 7.10 -3.05
C LEU A 128 -6.60 5.68 -3.04
N PHE A 129 -7.19 4.75 -3.79
CA PHE A 129 -6.68 3.38 -3.94
C PHE A 129 -5.27 3.38 -4.54
N LEU A 130 -5.05 4.17 -5.60
CA LEU A 130 -3.74 4.31 -6.24
C LEU A 130 -2.69 4.89 -5.29
N ALA A 131 -3.00 5.96 -4.56
CA ALA A 131 -2.12 6.54 -3.55
C ALA A 131 -1.76 5.52 -2.46
N SER A 132 -2.76 4.78 -1.98
CA SER A 132 -2.62 3.78 -0.91
C SER A 132 -1.71 2.62 -1.33
N MET A 133 -1.88 2.12 -2.55
CA MET A 133 -1.00 1.10 -3.12
C MET A 133 0.43 1.61 -3.28
N LEU A 134 0.64 2.86 -3.67
CA LEU A 134 1.98 3.45 -3.78
C LEU A 134 2.65 3.59 -2.41
N VAL A 135 1.93 4.03 -1.37
CA VAL A 135 2.45 4.03 0.01
C VAL A 135 2.84 2.62 0.45
N LEU A 136 2.02 1.61 0.13
CA LEU A 136 2.28 0.21 0.46
C LEU A 136 3.59 -0.29 -0.16
N VAL A 137 3.78 -0.09 -1.47
CA VAL A 137 4.94 -0.67 -2.20
C VAL A 137 6.23 0.15 -2.02
N MET A 138 6.13 1.42 -1.66
CA MET A 138 7.28 2.30 -1.45
C MET A 138 7.70 2.40 0.02
N GLY A 139 6.97 1.87 0.99
CA GLY A 139 7.33 1.96 2.40
C GLY A 139 8.68 1.28 2.71
N ASN A 140 9.53 1.90 3.53
CA ASN A 140 10.82 1.32 3.95
C ASN A 140 10.76 0.46 5.22
N ASN A 141 9.61 0.43 5.89
CA ASN A 141 9.43 -0.27 7.15
C ASN A 141 8.03 -0.91 7.22
N TYR A 142 7.89 -1.91 8.09
CA TYR A 142 6.66 -2.70 8.20
C TYR A 142 5.45 -1.86 8.65
N LEU A 143 5.65 -0.75 9.37
CA LEU A 143 4.54 0.10 9.81
C LEU A 143 3.98 0.97 8.67
N VAL A 144 4.85 1.57 7.84
CA VAL A 144 4.41 2.31 6.64
C VAL A 144 3.74 1.36 5.65
N LEU A 145 4.30 0.15 5.47
CA LEU A 145 3.65 -0.90 4.70
C LEU A 145 2.25 -1.21 5.24
N PHE A 146 2.11 -1.39 6.56
CA PHE A 146 0.82 -1.65 7.20
C PHE A 146 -0.19 -0.51 7.03
N ILE A 147 0.25 0.75 7.05
CA ILE A 147 -0.64 1.88 6.74
C ILE A 147 -1.15 1.81 5.29
N GLY A 148 -0.27 1.57 4.32
CA GLY A 148 -0.69 1.37 2.93
C GLY A 148 -1.66 0.19 2.80
N TRP A 149 -1.38 -0.91 3.50
CA TRP A 149 -2.19 -2.14 3.56
C TRP A 149 -3.62 -1.92 4.06
N GLU A 150 -3.74 -1.13 5.13
CA GLU A 150 -5.01 -0.72 5.74
C GLU A 150 -5.80 0.22 4.82
N LEU A 151 -5.12 1.22 4.27
CA LEU A 151 -5.74 2.17 3.34
C LEU A 151 -6.24 1.47 2.07
N VAL A 152 -5.50 0.50 1.53
CA VAL A 152 -5.96 -0.36 0.42
C VAL A 152 -7.22 -1.13 0.82
N GLY A 153 -7.26 -1.70 2.03
CA GLY A 153 -8.45 -2.38 2.55
C GLY A 153 -9.68 -1.46 2.67
N LEU A 154 -9.49 -0.23 3.13
CA LEU A 154 -10.53 0.79 3.17
C LEU A 154 -11.03 1.13 1.76
N CYS A 155 -10.11 1.36 0.82
CA CYS A 155 -10.47 1.69 -0.56
C CYS A 155 -11.24 0.55 -1.23
N SER A 156 -10.83 -0.71 -1.03
CA SER A 156 -11.56 -1.89 -1.52
C SER A 156 -12.97 -1.95 -0.94
N TYR A 157 -13.15 -1.68 0.35
CA TYR A 157 -14.50 -1.61 0.96
C TYR A 157 -15.37 -0.54 0.29
N LEU A 158 -14.81 0.66 0.08
CA LEU A 158 -15.52 1.79 -0.54
C LEU A 158 -15.90 1.52 -2.01
N LEU A 159 -15.03 0.82 -2.75
CA LEU A 159 -15.23 0.51 -4.17
C LEU A 159 -16.20 -0.68 -4.37
N ILE A 160 -16.07 -1.77 -3.60
CA ILE A 160 -17.02 -2.90 -3.65
C ILE A 160 -18.41 -2.42 -3.24
N GLY A 161 -18.48 -1.62 -2.18
CA GLY A 161 -19.73 -1.04 -1.68
C GLY A 161 -20.19 0.21 -2.41
N PHE A 162 -19.68 0.50 -3.61
CA PHE A 162 -19.95 1.77 -4.28
C PHE A 162 -21.45 1.98 -4.56
N TRP A 163 -22.16 0.95 -5.03
CA TRP A 163 -23.62 0.97 -5.17
C TRP A 163 -24.29 0.42 -3.90
N PHE A 164 -24.05 1.09 -2.77
CA PHE A 164 -24.52 0.71 -1.43
C PHE A 164 -26.05 0.63 -1.25
N GLU A 165 -26.83 1.17 -2.18
CA GLU A 165 -28.30 1.04 -2.19
C GLU A 165 -28.76 -0.39 -2.47
N ASP A 166 -27.93 -1.17 -3.16
CA ASP A 166 -28.11 -2.60 -3.30
C ASP A 166 -27.54 -3.31 -2.05
N LEU A 167 -28.43 -3.89 -1.25
CA LEU A 167 -28.06 -4.58 -0.01
C LEU A 167 -27.10 -5.75 -0.25
N SER A 168 -27.13 -6.39 -1.43
CA SER A 168 -26.20 -7.46 -1.76
C SER A 168 -24.77 -6.94 -1.88
N LYS A 169 -24.57 -5.81 -2.56
CA LYS A 169 -23.27 -5.14 -2.73
C LYS A 169 -22.74 -4.57 -1.41
N ALA A 170 -23.64 -3.99 -0.59
CA ALA A 170 -23.28 -3.53 0.75
C ALA A 170 -22.84 -4.69 1.67
N ALA A 171 -23.53 -5.83 1.60
CA ALA A 171 -23.17 -7.03 2.35
C ALA A 171 -21.84 -7.63 1.88
N ALA A 172 -21.59 -7.67 0.57
CA ALA A 172 -20.32 -8.09 -0.03
C ALA A 172 -19.15 -7.22 0.45
N ALA A 173 -19.30 -5.89 0.40
CA ALA A 173 -18.29 -4.96 0.89
C ALA A 173 -17.97 -5.21 2.36
N ARG A 174 -19.00 -5.37 3.21
CA ARG A 174 -18.81 -5.70 4.63
C ARG A 174 -18.09 -7.03 4.83
N LYS A 175 -18.44 -8.07 4.06
CA LYS A 175 -17.78 -9.38 4.13
C LYS A 175 -16.30 -9.24 3.77
N ALA A 176 -15.98 -8.56 2.67
CA ALA A 176 -14.60 -8.29 2.26
C ALA A 176 -13.81 -7.51 3.32
N PHE A 177 -14.40 -6.49 3.93
CA PHE A 177 -13.73 -5.72 4.97
C PHE A 177 -13.44 -6.57 6.22
N VAL A 178 -14.42 -7.36 6.68
CA VAL A 178 -14.26 -8.21 7.88
C VAL A 178 -13.23 -9.32 7.65
N VAL A 179 -13.30 -10.03 6.52
CA VAL A 179 -12.37 -11.14 6.25
C VAL A 179 -10.93 -10.63 6.08
N ASN A 180 -10.73 -9.50 5.40
CA ASN A 180 -9.42 -8.87 5.33
C ASN A 180 -8.93 -8.44 6.72
N ARG A 181 -9.80 -7.89 7.57
CA ARG A 181 -9.46 -7.47 8.94
C ARG A 181 -8.95 -8.63 9.82
N ILE A 182 -9.48 -9.83 9.63
CA ILE A 182 -9.00 -11.03 10.33
C ILE A 182 -7.56 -11.35 9.91
N GLY A 183 -7.24 -11.24 8.62
CA GLY A 183 -5.86 -11.37 8.14
C GLY A 183 -4.97 -10.25 8.71
N ASP A 184 -5.45 -9.01 8.67
CA ASP A 184 -4.73 -7.82 9.13
C ASP A 184 -4.37 -7.92 10.63
N PHE A 185 -5.19 -8.62 11.43
CA PHE A 185 -4.87 -8.92 12.83
C PHE A 185 -3.63 -9.82 12.97
N GLY A 186 -3.49 -10.85 12.11
CA GLY A 186 -2.28 -11.67 12.06
C GLY A 186 -1.04 -10.86 11.71
N PHE A 187 -1.15 -9.98 10.70
CA PHE A 187 -0.08 -9.06 10.33
C PHE A 187 0.32 -8.16 11.52
N LEU A 188 -0.66 -7.59 12.21
CA LEU A 188 -0.43 -6.69 13.35
C LEU A 188 0.26 -7.39 14.52
N LEU A 189 -0.11 -8.64 14.83
CA LEU A 189 0.61 -9.44 15.81
C LEU A 189 2.07 -9.70 15.39
N GLY A 190 2.30 -9.97 14.11
CA GLY A 190 3.66 -10.09 13.56
C GLY A 190 4.47 -8.80 13.73
N LEU A 191 3.83 -7.65 13.51
CA LEU A 191 4.44 -6.32 13.69
C LEU A 191 4.84 -6.06 15.14
N PHE A 192 3.97 -6.39 16.10
CA PHE A 192 4.31 -6.27 17.52
C PHE A 192 5.46 -7.19 17.91
N LEU A 193 5.45 -8.43 17.42
CA LEU A 193 6.50 -9.39 17.73
C LEU A 193 7.85 -8.99 17.10
N LEU A 194 7.85 -8.43 15.89
CA LEU A 194 9.03 -7.80 15.28
C LEU A 194 9.59 -6.70 16.18
N PHE A 195 8.76 -5.75 16.61
CA PHE A 195 9.24 -4.65 17.45
C PHE A 195 9.77 -5.12 18.81
N VAL A 196 9.08 -6.05 19.48
CA VAL A 196 9.53 -6.58 20.78
C VAL A 196 10.83 -7.37 20.65
N THR A 197 11.06 -8.03 19.50
CA THR A 197 12.23 -8.89 19.27
C THR A 197 13.45 -8.09 18.78
N PHE A 198 13.26 -7.15 17.84
CA PHE A 198 14.34 -6.44 17.16
C PHE A 198 14.49 -4.98 17.60
N GLY A 199 13.48 -4.39 18.28
CA GLY A 199 13.49 -2.99 18.68
C GLY A 199 13.31 -1.99 17.53
N THR A 200 13.06 -2.47 16.31
CA THR A 200 12.84 -1.66 15.11
C THR A 200 11.83 -2.34 14.19
N LEU A 201 11.28 -1.56 13.25
CA LEU A 201 10.35 -2.01 12.21
C LEU A 201 10.92 -1.84 10.80
N GLU A 202 12.18 -1.39 10.67
CA GLU A 202 12.87 -1.19 9.40
C GLU A 202 13.42 -2.50 8.82
N PHE A 203 13.26 -2.70 7.51
CA PHE A 203 13.60 -3.99 6.87
C PHE A 203 15.07 -4.37 7.00
N GLY A 204 15.98 -3.44 6.68
CA GLY A 204 17.43 -3.70 6.66
C GLY A 204 17.95 -4.25 8.00
N PRO A 205 17.81 -3.51 9.11
CA PRO A 205 18.22 -3.97 10.42
C PRO A 205 17.59 -5.30 10.85
N ILE A 206 16.30 -5.51 10.55
CA ILE A 206 15.61 -6.77 10.88
C ILE A 206 16.27 -7.95 10.16
N PHE A 207 16.57 -7.81 8.86
CA PHE A 207 17.19 -8.90 8.10
C PHE A 207 18.60 -9.22 8.60
N GLU A 208 19.41 -8.22 8.92
CA GLU A 208 20.75 -8.41 9.49
C GLU A 208 20.71 -9.10 10.87
N MET A 209 19.77 -8.70 11.74
CA MET A 209 19.63 -9.28 13.07
C MET A 209 19.01 -10.69 13.05
N ALA A 210 18.11 -10.97 12.11
CA ALA A 210 17.45 -12.26 11.99
C ALA A 210 18.40 -13.40 11.59
N GLU A 211 19.51 -13.10 10.91
CA GLU A 211 20.54 -14.08 10.54
C GLU A 211 21.47 -14.45 11.70
N GLN A 212 21.46 -13.69 12.79
CA GLN A 212 22.32 -13.94 13.94
C GLN A 212 21.83 -15.15 14.74
N SER A 213 22.77 -16.03 15.12
CA SER A 213 22.49 -17.15 16.02
C SER A 213 22.35 -16.65 17.47
N ALA A 214 21.17 -16.16 17.80
CA ALA A 214 20.83 -15.62 19.12
C ALA A 214 19.62 -16.35 19.74
N THR A 215 19.43 -16.15 21.05
CA THR A 215 18.21 -16.53 21.77
C THR A 215 17.44 -15.27 22.17
N VAL A 216 16.12 -15.39 22.19
CA VAL A 216 15.20 -14.30 22.55
C VAL A 216 14.42 -14.72 23.78
N ALA A 217 14.42 -13.87 24.81
CA ALA A 217 13.58 -14.05 25.98
C ALA A 217 12.23 -13.35 25.74
N LEU A 218 11.16 -14.13 25.57
CA LEU A 218 9.82 -13.63 25.32
C LEU A 218 8.84 -14.20 26.36
N ALA A 219 8.17 -13.34 27.12
CA ALA A 219 7.18 -13.72 28.14
C ALA A 219 7.66 -14.80 29.13
N GLY A 220 8.94 -14.75 29.53
CA GLY A 220 9.55 -15.72 30.45
C GLY A 220 10.05 -17.01 29.80
N LEU A 221 9.88 -17.18 28.48
CA LEU A 221 10.39 -18.30 27.70
C LEU A 221 11.65 -17.87 26.95
N THR A 222 12.70 -18.71 26.93
CA THR A 222 13.88 -18.48 26.09
C THR A 222 13.76 -19.34 24.84
N LEU A 223 13.61 -18.71 23.69
CA LEU A 223 13.46 -19.38 22.40
C LEU A 223 14.66 -19.11 21.48
N PRO A 224 15.03 -20.06 20.61
CA PRO A 224 15.93 -19.78 19.49
C PRO A 224 15.35 -18.70 18.57
N MET A 225 16.19 -17.79 18.06
CA MET A 225 15.77 -16.73 17.11
C MET A 225 15.01 -17.31 15.90
N ARG A 226 15.47 -18.47 15.38
CA ARG A 226 14.82 -19.17 14.27
C ARG A 226 13.34 -19.44 14.51
N ASP A 227 12.97 -19.86 15.71
CA ASP A 227 11.59 -20.23 16.03
C ASP A 227 10.73 -18.96 16.13
N VAL A 228 11.27 -17.90 16.72
CA VAL A 228 10.61 -16.58 16.79
C VAL A 228 10.39 -16.01 15.38
N VAL A 229 11.42 -16.04 14.52
CA VAL A 229 11.30 -15.61 13.11
C VAL A 229 10.27 -16.45 12.35
N THR A 230 10.19 -17.76 12.63
CA THR A 230 9.16 -18.63 12.04
C THR A 230 7.75 -18.19 12.47
N ILE A 231 7.55 -17.87 13.75
CA ILE A 231 6.27 -17.36 14.24
C ILE A 231 5.93 -16.02 13.59
N ILE A 232 6.89 -15.08 13.55
CA ILE A 232 6.70 -13.76 12.90
C ILE A 232 6.29 -13.94 11.44
N THR A 233 7.01 -14.77 10.68
CA THR A 233 6.72 -14.98 9.26
C THR A 233 5.38 -15.65 9.03
N LEU A 234 4.98 -16.61 9.88
CA LEU A 234 3.63 -17.20 9.83
C LEU A 234 2.53 -16.17 10.14
N LEU A 235 2.74 -15.29 11.11
CA LEU A 235 1.80 -14.21 11.44
C LEU A 235 1.64 -13.21 10.28
N LEU A 236 2.76 -12.78 9.66
CA LEU A 236 2.73 -11.95 8.46
C LEU A 236 2.07 -12.67 7.28
N PHE A 237 2.31 -13.99 7.14
CA PHE A 237 1.69 -14.82 6.11
C PHE A 237 0.18 -14.90 6.25
N VAL A 238 -0.37 -14.97 7.47
CA VAL A 238 -1.83 -14.89 7.70
C VAL A 238 -2.41 -13.59 7.13
N GLY A 239 -1.70 -12.46 7.31
CA GLY A 239 -2.06 -11.20 6.66
C GLY A 239 -2.10 -11.32 5.15
N ALA A 240 -1.02 -11.84 4.54
CA ALA A 240 -0.93 -12.03 3.10
C ALA A 240 -2.02 -12.96 2.54
N VAL A 241 -2.36 -14.04 3.26
CA VAL A 241 -3.45 -14.97 2.93
C VAL A 241 -4.80 -14.24 2.88
N GLY A 242 -5.05 -13.33 3.83
CA GLY A 242 -6.27 -12.51 3.86
C GLY A 242 -6.42 -11.63 2.62
N LYS A 243 -5.46 -10.73 2.36
CA LYS A 243 -5.52 -9.79 1.23
C LYS A 243 -5.43 -10.47 -0.14
N SER A 244 -4.73 -11.58 -0.24
CA SER A 244 -4.56 -12.31 -1.50
C SER A 244 -5.67 -13.34 -1.74
N ALA A 245 -6.72 -13.35 -0.91
CA ALA A 245 -7.85 -14.27 -0.99
C ALA A 245 -7.43 -15.74 -1.12
N GLN A 246 -6.46 -16.16 -0.30
CA GLN A 246 -5.98 -17.55 -0.27
C GLN A 246 -6.80 -18.40 0.70
N ILE A 247 -6.70 -19.73 0.61
CA ILE A 247 -7.35 -20.64 1.56
C ILE A 247 -6.76 -20.38 2.97
N PRO A 248 -7.58 -20.23 4.03
CA PRO A 248 -9.05 -20.36 4.07
C PRO A 248 -9.84 -19.04 3.94
N LEU A 249 -9.16 -17.90 3.78
CA LEU A 249 -9.76 -16.55 3.77
C LEU A 249 -10.24 -16.07 2.38
N TYR A 250 -10.34 -16.95 1.38
CA TYR A 250 -10.74 -16.59 0.01
C TYR A 250 -12.19 -16.14 -0.17
N VAL A 251 -13.05 -16.43 0.82
CA VAL A 251 -14.52 -16.37 0.72
C VAL A 251 -15.10 -14.99 0.38
N TRP A 252 -14.31 -13.93 0.49
CA TRP A 252 -14.77 -12.58 0.16
C TRP A 252 -14.61 -12.23 -1.32
N LEU A 253 -13.69 -12.89 -2.05
CA LEU A 253 -13.37 -12.52 -3.42
C LEU A 253 -14.50 -12.83 -4.43
N PRO A 254 -15.19 -13.99 -4.37
CA PRO A 254 -16.30 -14.26 -5.30
C PRO A 254 -17.46 -13.28 -5.16
N ASP A 255 -17.73 -12.79 -3.94
CA ASP A 255 -18.82 -11.85 -3.66
C ASP A 255 -18.46 -10.40 -4.02
N ALA A 256 -17.18 -10.10 -4.24
CA ALA A 256 -16.69 -8.76 -4.56
C ALA A 256 -16.89 -8.36 -6.03
N MET A 257 -17.37 -9.29 -6.87
CA MET A 257 -17.64 -9.14 -8.31
C MET A 257 -19.12 -8.84 -8.53
#